data_AF-A0A1G8CII2-F1
#
_entry.id   AF-A0A1G8CII2-F1
#
_cell.length_a   1.000
_cell.length_b   1.000
_cell.length_c   1.000
_cell.angle_alpha   90.00
_cell.angle_beta   90.00
_cell.angle_gamma   90.00
#
_symmetry.space_group_name_H-M   'P 1'
#
loop_
_entity.id
_entity.type
_entity.pdbx_description
1 polymer ?
#
loop_
_entity_poly.entity_id
_entity_poly.type
_entity_poly.pdbx_seq_one_letter_code
_entity_poly.pdbx_strand_id
1 'polypeptide(L)'
;MIAADDRERGGGVMTAPAAILVLALVLCVGLGVDGVRKAQLLAAVTASAEEAARAGGQELDTVALRRGLVELDEDRARAAALNHLAESGVTGAITIVDGGVRVRATGTRPAVFLGLIGIGELTAEGFGEARPVVIPSGDEG
;
A
#
# COMPACT_ATOMS: atom_id res chain seq x y z
N MET A 1 37.24 61.31 10.61
CA MET A 1 36.16 60.95 11.55
C MET A 1 35.05 60.31 10.74
N ILE A 2 34.76 59.05 11.01
CA ILE A 2 34.01 58.09 10.20
C ILE A 2 32.52 58.45 10.16
N ALA A 3 31.95 58.61 8.97
CA ALA A 3 30.50 58.56 8.78
C ALA A 3 30.13 57.07 8.61
N ALA A 4 29.57 56.48 9.66
CA ALA A 4 29.07 55.11 9.63
C ALA A 4 27.80 55.06 8.77
N ASP A 5 27.85 54.20 7.76
CA ASP A 5 26.70 53.80 6.97
C ASP A 5 25.75 52.98 7.85
N ASP A 6 24.58 53.54 8.16
CA ASP A 6 23.57 52.94 9.06
C ASP A 6 22.28 52.62 8.27
N ARG A 7 22.47 52.04 7.09
CA ARG A 7 21.39 51.49 6.25
C ARG A 7 21.57 49.99 6.19
N GLU A 8 20.88 49.22 7.03
CA GLU A 8 20.49 47.81 6.74
C GLU A 8 19.81 47.02 7.88
N ARG A 9 19.52 47.60 9.05
CA ARG A 9 18.94 46.82 10.17
C ARG A 9 17.41 46.64 10.16
N GLY A 10 16.68 47.27 9.24
CA GLY A 10 15.21 47.22 9.19
C GLY A 10 14.60 46.04 8.41
N GLY A 11 15.35 45.42 7.50
CA GLY A 11 14.84 44.34 6.63
C GLY A 11 14.83 42.96 7.28
N GLY A 12 15.83 42.62 8.09
CA GLY A 12 16.00 41.28 8.67
C GLY A 12 15.00 40.92 9.77
N VAL A 13 14.54 41.89 10.56
CA VAL A 13 13.73 41.63 11.77
C VAL A 13 12.28 41.25 11.44
N MET A 14 11.71 41.78 10.35
CA MET A 14 10.37 41.41 9.87
C MET A 14 10.38 40.23 8.88
N THR A 15 11.49 40.01 8.16
CA THR A 15 11.58 38.92 7.16
C THR A 15 11.92 37.58 7.78
N ALA A 16 12.71 37.53 8.85
CA ALA A 16 13.03 36.28 9.55
C ALA A 16 11.78 35.52 10.07
N PRO A 17 10.85 36.13 10.83
CA PRO A 17 9.64 35.43 11.27
C PRO A 17 8.72 35.06 10.11
N ALA A 18 8.65 35.90 9.06
CA ALA A 18 7.87 35.60 7.86
C ALA A 18 8.42 34.36 7.12
N ALA A 19 9.74 34.25 6.97
CA ALA A 19 10.39 33.09 6.35
C ALA A 19 10.13 31.79 7.13
N ILE A 20 10.19 31.84 8.46
CA ILE A 20 9.86 30.70 9.32
C ILE A 20 8.39 30.29 9.15
N LEU A 21 7.47 31.25 9.09
CA LEU A 21 6.05 30.97 8.90
C LEU A 21 5.77 30.32 7.52
N VAL A 22 6.39 30.83 6.46
CA VAL A 22 6.30 30.23 5.12
C VAL A 22 6.82 28.80 5.14
N LEU A 23 7.98 28.55 5.76
CA LEU A 23 8.51 27.20 5.92
C LEU A 23 7.54 26.28 6.67
N ALA A 24 6.95 26.77 7.76
CA ALA A 24 5.96 26.00 8.54
C ALA A 24 4.72 25.64 7.71
N LEU A 25 4.21 26.57 6.90
CA LEU A 25 3.07 26.32 6.01
C LEU A 25 3.42 25.31 4.92
N VAL A 26 4.60 25.40 4.32
CA VAL A 26 5.09 24.43 3.33
C VAL A 26 5.17 23.03 3.95
N LEU A 27 5.67 22.92 5.19
CA LEU A 27 5.71 21.65 5.92
C LEU A 27 4.30 21.10 6.20
N CYS A 28 3.36 21.95 6.63
CA CYS A 28 1.97 21.53 6.85
C CYS A 28 1.30 21.00 5.57
N VAL A 29 1.47 21.70 4.45
CA VAL A 29 0.97 21.25 3.14
C VAL A 29 1.63 19.93 2.74
N GLY A 30 2.94 19.84 2.93
CA GLY A 30 3.72 18.65 2.61
C GLY A 30 3.28 17.41 3.38
N LEU A 31 3.03 17.56 4.68
CA LEU A 31 2.46 16.52 5.53
C LEU A 31 1.08 16.07 5.04
N GLY A 32 0.22 17.00 4.65
CA GLY A 32 -1.09 16.68 4.10
C GLY A 32 -0.99 15.89 2.80
N VAL A 33 -0.16 16.34 1.85
CA VAL A 33 0.00 15.68 0.54
C VAL A 33 0.60 14.28 0.69
N ASP A 34 1.71 14.13 1.41
CA ASP A 34 2.31 12.80 1.59
C ASP A 34 1.46 11.89 2.47
N GLY A 35 0.67 12.45 3.40
CA GLY A 35 -0.34 11.71 4.15
C GLY A 35 -1.40 11.09 3.23
N VAL A 36 -1.95 11.87 2.29
CA VAL A 36 -2.91 11.38 1.29
C VAL A 36 -2.26 10.33 0.39
N ARG A 37 -1.03 10.57 -0.08
CA ARG A 37 -0.30 9.60 -0.93
C ARG A 37 -0.03 8.28 -0.20
N LYS A 38 0.27 8.33 1.11
CA LYS A 38 0.41 7.13 1.94
C LYS A 38 -0.91 6.38 2.06
N ALA A 39 -2.03 7.07 2.27
CA ALA A 39 -3.35 6.44 2.34
C ALA A 39 -3.74 5.78 1.00
N GLN A 40 -3.44 6.45 -0.13
CA GLN A 40 -3.64 5.89 -1.47
C GLN A 40 -2.76 4.65 -1.71
N LEU A 41 -1.50 4.68 -1.27
CA LEU A 41 -0.61 3.52 -1.36
C LEU A 41 -1.17 2.34 -0.57
N LEU A 42 -1.62 2.58 0.68
CA LEU A 42 -2.24 1.55 1.49
C LEU A 42 -3.46 0.93 0.80
N ALA A 43 -4.38 1.75 0.28
CA ALA A 43 -5.56 1.27 -0.42
C ALA A 43 -5.19 0.41 -1.65
N ALA A 44 -4.20 0.85 -2.44
CA ALA A 44 -3.74 0.10 -3.62
C ALA A 44 -3.08 -1.24 -3.25
N VAL A 45 -2.24 -1.27 -2.21
CA VAL A 45 -1.58 -2.50 -1.74
C VAL A 45 -2.60 -3.49 -1.18
N THR A 46 -3.59 -3.01 -0.41
CA THR A 46 -4.68 -3.85 0.10
C THR A 46 -5.53 -4.42 -1.03
N ALA A 47 -5.93 -3.59 -2.00
CA ALA A 47 -6.68 -4.06 -3.17
C ALA A 47 -5.91 -5.14 -3.95
N SER A 48 -4.60 -4.93 -4.14
CA SER A 48 -3.74 -5.92 -4.81
C SER A 48 -3.67 -7.23 -4.01
N ALA A 49 -3.61 -7.16 -2.67
CA ALA A 49 -3.62 -8.34 -1.81
C ALA A 49 -4.95 -9.11 -1.88
N GLU A 50 -6.09 -8.41 -1.90
CA GLU A 50 -7.42 -9.00 -2.05
C GLU A 50 -7.59 -9.66 -3.42
N GLU A 51 -7.13 -9.02 -4.49
CA GLU A 51 -7.13 -9.60 -5.83
C GLU A 51 -6.22 -10.81 -5.95
N ALA A 52 -5.01 -10.75 -5.40
CA ALA A 52 -4.10 -11.90 -5.37
C ALA A 52 -4.69 -13.08 -4.57
N ALA A 53 -5.34 -12.80 -3.44
CA ALA A 53 -6.02 -13.82 -2.66
C ALA A 53 -7.15 -14.47 -3.48
N ARG A 54 -7.97 -13.66 -4.17
CA ARG A 54 -9.03 -14.16 -5.06
C ARG A 54 -8.49 -14.99 -6.21
N ALA A 55 -7.41 -14.54 -6.87
CA ALA A 55 -6.75 -15.29 -7.94
C ALA A 55 -6.26 -16.65 -7.45
N GLY A 56 -5.62 -16.71 -6.28
CA GLY A 56 -5.23 -17.97 -5.67
C GLY A 56 -6.42 -18.86 -5.29
N GLY A 57 -7.49 -18.27 -4.73
CA GLY A 57 -8.70 -18.97 -4.31
C GLY A 57 -9.53 -19.58 -5.46
N GLN A 58 -9.22 -19.24 -6.71
CA GLN A 58 -9.86 -19.81 -7.91
C GLN A 58 -9.18 -21.09 -8.41
N GLU A 59 -8.00 -21.42 -7.90
CA GLU A 59 -7.26 -22.61 -8.32
C GLU A 59 -7.72 -23.84 -7.54
N LEU A 60 -8.72 -24.51 -8.08
CA LEU A 60 -9.30 -25.74 -7.51
C LEU A 60 -8.58 -26.99 -8.01
N ASP A 61 -8.47 -27.99 -7.13
CA ASP A 61 -8.03 -29.33 -7.50
C ASP A 61 -9.10 -30.00 -8.38
N THR A 62 -8.77 -30.14 -9.66
CA THR A 62 -9.65 -30.76 -10.66
C THR A 62 -9.92 -32.25 -10.40
N VAL A 63 -9.04 -32.96 -9.68
CA VAL A 63 -9.20 -34.37 -9.31
C VAL A 63 -10.22 -34.49 -8.17
N ALA A 64 -10.09 -33.66 -7.14
CA ALA A 64 -11.07 -33.54 -6.04
C ALA A 64 -12.44 -33.11 -6.57
N LEU A 65 -12.47 -32.14 -7.49
CA LEU A 65 -13.71 -31.64 -8.09
C LEU A 65 -14.49 -32.73 -8.84
N ARG A 66 -13.78 -33.61 -9.56
CA ARG A 66 -14.40 -34.78 -10.22
C ARG A 66 -14.96 -35.82 -9.24
N ARG A 67 -14.54 -35.80 -7.98
CA ARG A 67 -15.06 -36.62 -6.87
C ARG A 67 -16.15 -35.90 -6.06
N GLY A 68 -16.54 -34.69 -6.46
CA GLY A 68 -17.52 -33.86 -5.75
C GLY A 68 -16.95 -33.09 -4.56
N LEU A 69 -15.63 -33.04 -4.41
CA LEU A 69 -14.93 -32.29 -3.35
C LEU A 69 -14.41 -30.96 -3.91
N VAL A 70 -14.73 -29.85 -3.26
CA VAL A 70 -14.14 -28.54 -3.59
C VAL A 70 -12.92 -28.35 -2.72
N GLU A 71 -11.75 -28.65 -3.30
CA GLU A 71 -10.47 -28.54 -2.63
C GLU A 71 -9.55 -27.63 -3.44
N LEU A 72 -8.68 -26.90 -2.76
CA LEU A 72 -7.76 -25.94 -3.36
C LEU A 72 -6.49 -26.67 -3.83
N ASP A 73 -6.02 -26.40 -5.04
CA ASP A 73 -4.68 -26.82 -5.46
C ASP A 73 -3.67 -25.83 -4.87
N GLU A 74 -3.03 -26.20 -3.77
CA GLU A 74 -2.20 -25.28 -2.99
C GLU A 74 -1.02 -24.70 -3.79
N ASP A 75 -0.38 -25.52 -4.64
CA ASP A 75 0.76 -25.10 -5.45
C ASP A 75 0.33 -24.11 -6.54
N ARG A 76 -0.78 -24.42 -7.23
CA ARG A 76 -1.33 -23.52 -8.26
C ARG A 76 -1.89 -22.24 -7.64
N ALA A 77 -2.58 -22.33 -6.50
CA ALA A 77 -3.11 -21.18 -5.78
C ALA A 77 -1.99 -20.23 -5.34
N ARG A 78 -0.89 -20.78 -4.81
CA ARG A 78 0.29 -19.98 -4.43
C ARG A 78 0.95 -19.33 -5.63
N ALA A 79 1.11 -20.06 -6.73
CA ALA A 79 1.69 -19.53 -7.96
C ALA A 79 0.84 -18.40 -8.56
N ALA A 80 -0.49 -18.58 -8.62
CA ALA A 80 -1.42 -17.57 -9.12
C ALA A 80 -1.39 -16.29 -8.27
N ALA A 81 -1.43 -16.42 -6.94
CA ALA A 81 -1.36 -15.28 -6.04
C ALA A 81 -0.01 -14.53 -6.14
N LEU A 82 1.11 -15.26 -6.24
CA LEU A 82 2.44 -14.66 -6.42
C LEU A 82 2.57 -13.93 -7.77
N ASN A 83 2.03 -14.52 -8.85
CA ASN A 83 2.03 -13.89 -10.17
C ASN A 83 1.25 -12.58 -10.16
N HIS A 84 0.07 -12.55 -9.52
CA HIS A 84 -0.75 -11.33 -9.41
C HIS A 84 -0.01 -10.20 -8.67
N LEU A 85 0.70 -10.54 -7.58
CA LEU A 85 1.51 -9.56 -6.85
C LEU A 85 2.65 -9.01 -7.72
N ALA A 86 3.35 -9.89 -8.44
CA ALA A 86 4.44 -9.48 -9.33
C ALA A 86 3.95 -8.57 -10.47
N GLU A 87 2.80 -8.88 -11.07
CA GLU A 87 2.16 -8.04 -12.10
C GLU A 87 1.72 -6.68 -11.55
N SER A 88 1.27 -6.64 -10.30
CA SER A 88 0.88 -5.41 -9.59
C SER A 88 2.07 -4.56 -9.14
N GLY A 89 3.31 -5.06 -9.28
CA GLY A 89 4.52 -4.39 -8.81
C GLY A 89 4.61 -4.30 -7.28
N VAL A 90 3.93 -5.20 -6.56
CA VAL A 90 3.89 -5.26 -5.11
C VAL A 90 4.56 -6.56 -4.66
N THR A 91 5.32 -6.52 -3.58
CA THR A 91 5.95 -7.73 -3.03
C THR A 91 5.09 -8.31 -1.91
N GLY A 92 5.23 -9.60 -1.60
CA GLY A 92 4.42 -10.17 -0.54
C GLY A 92 4.66 -11.64 -0.24
N ALA A 93 3.91 -12.13 0.73
CA ALA A 93 3.91 -13.52 1.17
C ALA A 93 2.50 -14.09 1.13
N ILE A 94 2.41 -15.36 0.73
CA ILE A 94 1.16 -16.10 0.59
C ILE A 94 1.17 -17.20 1.66
N THR A 95 0.07 -17.35 2.37
CA THR A 95 -0.16 -18.42 3.33
C THR A 95 -1.50 -19.06 3.04
N ILE A 96 -1.51 -20.38 2.91
CA ILE A 96 -2.73 -21.15 2.71
C ILE A 96 -3.10 -21.78 4.05
N VAL A 97 -4.33 -21.57 4.51
CA VAL A 97 -4.83 -22.06 5.80
C VAL A 97 -6.29 -22.45 5.62
N ASP A 98 -6.66 -23.66 6.05
CA ASP A 98 -8.04 -24.17 6.03
C ASP A 98 -8.71 -24.06 4.64
N GLY A 99 -7.98 -24.34 3.56
CA GLY A 99 -8.47 -24.22 2.18
C GLY A 99 -8.65 -22.77 1.69
N GLY A 100 -8.24 -21.78 2.47
CA GLY A 100 -8.24 -20.36 2.12
C GLY A 100 -6.85 -19.83 1.77
N VAL A 101 -6.81 -18.83 0.89
CA VAL A 101 -5.58 -18.12 0.52
C VAL A 101 -5.54 -16.79 1.26
N ARG A 102 -4.49 -16.58 2.07
CA ARG A 102 -4.18 -15.31 2.72
C ARG A 102 -2.94 -14.69 2.10
N VAL A 103 -3.03 -13.41 1.77
CA VAL A 103 -1.95 -12.65 1.14
C VAL A 103 -1.60 -11.45 2.01
N ARG A 104 -0.31 -11.29 2.32
CA ARG A 104 0.27 -10.06 2.85
C ARG A 104 1.09 -9.42 1.75
N ALA A 105 0.79 -8.16 1.43
CA ALA A 105 1.47 -7.40 0.40
C ALA A 105 2.15 -6.16 1.00
N THR A 106 3.28 -5.77 0.44
CA THR A 106 4.09 -4.62 0.86
C THR A 106 4.47 -3.81 -0.38
N GLY A 107 4.10 -2.53 -0.35
CA GLY A 107 4.41 -1.57 -1.41
C GLY A 107 5.17 -0.36 -0.87
N THR A 108 6.02 0.21 -1.71
CA THR A 108 6.80 1.42 -1.41
C THR A 108 6.61 2.47 -2.50
N ARG A 109 6.65 3.77 -2.11
CA ARG A 109 6.66 4.91 -3.03
C ARG A 109 7.51 6.05 -2.47
N PRO A 110 8.17 6.85 -3.34
CA PRO A 110 8.94 8.01 -2.88
C PRO A 110 8.05 9.10 -2.29
N ALA A 111 8.44 9.61 -1.12
CA ALA A 111 7.85 10.80 -0.51
C ALA A 111 8.30 12.05 -1.27
N VAL A 112 7.42 13.05 -1.41
CA VAL A 112 7.74 14.26 -2.19
C VAL A 112 8.12 15.42 -1.27
N PHE A 113 7.33 15.66 -0.23
CA PHE A 113 7.55 16.77 0.71
C PHE A 113 8.25 16.31 1.98
N LEU A 114 7.90 15.13 2.49
CA LEU A 114 8.58 14.48 3.61
C LEU A 114 10.04 14.17 3.29
N GLY A 115 10.38 14.02 1.99
CA GLY A 115 11.76 13.89 1.52
C GLY A 115 12.62 15.10 1.87
N LEU A 116 12.05 16.31 1.90
CA LEU A 116 12.77 17.55 2.25
C LEU A 116 13.21 17.58 3.73
N ILE A 117 12.57 16.80 4.58
CA ILE A 117 12.92 16.64 6.00
C ILE A 117 13.56 15.27 6.30
N GLY A 118 14.00 14.55 5.27
CA GLY A 118 14.77 13.30 5.41
C GLY A 118 13.97 12.00 5.37
N ILE A 119 12.65 12.04 5.12
CA ILE A 119 11.84 10.83 4.93
C ILE A 119 11.66 10.59 3.44
N GLY A 120 12.52 9.77 2.84
CA GLY A 120 12.55 9.57 1.38
C GLY A 120 11.48 8.63 0.81
N GLU A 121 10.93 7.72 1.63
CA GLU A 121 10.00 6.69 1.17
C GLU A 121 8.79 6.52 2.09
N LEU A 122 7.68 6.16 1.47
CA LEU A 122 6.43 5.77 2.10
C LEU A 122 6.25 4.27 1.90
N THR A 123 6.11 3.52 2.98
CA THR A 123 5.84 2.08 2.96
C THR A 123 4.44 1.81 3.49
N ALA A 124 3.73 0.87 2.85
CA ALA A 124 2.45 0.38 3.32
C ALA A 124 2.37 -1.15 3.23
N GLU A 125 1.65 -1.74 4.17
CA GLU A 125 1.30 -3.16 4.17
C GLU A 125 -0.21 -3.32 4.03
N GLY A 126 -0.62 -4.22 3.14
CA GLY A 126 -2.01 -4.58 2.90
C GLY A 126 -2.23 -6.09 3.04
N PHE A 127 -3.47 -6.48 3.31
CA PHE A 127 -3.85 -7.85 3.58
C PHE A 127 -5.09 -8.24 2.77
N GLY A 128 -5.11 -9.46 2.26
CA GLY A 128 -6.26 -10.04 1.57
C GLY A 128 -6.47 -11.50 1.97
N GLU A 129 -7.73 -11.95 1.98
CA GLU A 129 -8.08 -13.35 2.21
C GLU A 129 -9.21 -13.76 1.26
N ALA A 130 -9.13 -14.96 0.71
CA ALA A 130 -10.18 -15.56 -0.10
C ALA A 130 -10.37 -17.03 0.28
N ARG A 131 -11.63 -17.48 0.28
CA ARG A 131 -11.99 -18.87 0.52
C ARG A 131 -12.95 -19.36 -0.57
N PRO A 132 -12.75 -20.57 -1.11
CA PRO A 132 -13.75 -21.21 -1.97
C PRO A 132 -15.06 -21.38 -1.19
N VAL A 133 -16.18 -20.94 -1.77
CA VAL A 133 -17.51 -21.17 -1.21
C VAL A 133 -18.19 -22.28 -1.99
N VAL A 134 -18.58 -23.35 -1.29
CA VAL A 134 -19.45 -24.39 -1.85
C VAL A 134 -20.89 -23.92 -1.68
N ILE A 135 -21.58 -23.63 -2.78
CA ILE A 135 -23.03 -23.44 -2.75
C ILE A 135 -23.65 -24.84 -2.78
N PRO A 136 -24.35 -25.31 -1.73
CA PRO A 136 -25.10 -26.54 -1.83
C PRO A 136 -26.18 -26.35 -2.90
N SER A 137 -26.04 -27.05 -4.02
CA SER A 137 -27.08 -27.13 -5.04
C SER A 137 -28.30 -27.78 -4.40
N GLY A 138 -29.39 -27.03 -4.26
CA GLY A 138 -30.66 -27.54 -3.77
C GLY A 138 -31.17 -28.66 -4.67
N ASP A 139 -30.92 -29.88 -4.26
CA ASP A 139 -31.67 -31.07 -4.67
C ASP A 139 -32.81 -31.22 -3.63
N GLU A 140 -33.84 -30.41 -3.78
CA GLU A 140 -35.14 -30.65 -3.16
C GLU A 140 -36.10 -31.08 -4.27
N GLY A 141 -36.22 -32.40 -4.44
CA GLY A 141 -37.27 -33.08 -5.20
C GLY A 141 -38.14 -33.90 -4.27
#